data_AF-A0A7W0Q5Y5-F1
#
_entry.id   AF-A0A7W0Q5Y5-F1
#
_cell.length_a   1.000
_cell.length_b   1.000
_cell.length_c   1.000
_cell.angle_alpha   90.00
_cell.angle_beta   90.00
_cell.angle_gamma   90.00
#
_symmetry.space_group_name_H-M   'P 1'
#
loop_
_entity.id
_entity.type
_entity.pdbx_description
1 polymer ?
#
loop_
_entity_poly.entity_id
_entity_poly.type
_entity_poly.pdbx_seq_one_letter_code
_entity_poly.pdbx_strand_id
1 'polypeptide(L)'
;MSSRVMMITLGIVLSAGTVFAQAPAPAPVPVPDATSEKTGTDATLEKTGTSESLTEGGDQRPWAAGVSIENQRAALELFREGNQNHNDGIFVKAVELYRAALKHWDHPAINYNLALSLTNLDQPIEVEASLQKAIRFGPAPLEKGKFEHAKQSLLLIEKQLATIEVSCQKEGARVSVDNKEIFVVEPGKPNVYKARVRIGKHTFVAEKPGYATGLDAPFIGPGETFRIELKLYTAEELTRYKRRWDSRWVPFAVMGGGVVAGLVGGAFTLSAQSSYDELDAEVERCNDETGMNGGCEATSNLTALRDSGDSKRTFGYVMYGVAGAAVVTGAVLLYLNRSTAYQISSDEYRREQLERDRRKVTVTPIVAPTMAGAMLQSSF
;
A
#
# COMPACT_ATOMS: atom_id res chain seq x y z
N MET A 1 -10.91 -19.11 -64.42
CA MET A 1 -10.92 -19.54 -63.01
C MET A 1 -9.51 -19.35 -62.47
N SER A 2 -9.28 -18.27 -61.73
CA SER A 2 -7.94 -17.83 -61.32
C SER A 2 -7.85 -17.82 -59.81
N SER A 3 -6.92 -18.61 -59.27
CA SER A 3 -6.63 -18.78 -57.85
C SER A 3 -6.29 -17.46 -57.16
N ARG A 4 -6.94 -17.20 -56.02
CA ARG A 4 -6.55 -16.15 -55.09
C ARG A 4 -5.57 -16.72 -54.06
N VAL A 5 -4.32 -16.26 -54.16
CA VAL A 5 -3.29 -16.40 -53.13
C VAL A 5 -3.56 -15.34 -52.07
N MET A 6 -3.81 -15.76 -50.83
CA MET A 6 -4.00 -14.87 -49.69
C MET A 6 -2.65 -14.63 -49.01
N MET A 7 -1.96 -13.56 -49.43
CA MET A 7 -0.80 -13.01 -48.72
C MET A 7 -1.28 -12.36 -47.41
N ILE A 8 -0.76 -12.84 -46.29
CA ILE A 8 -0.90 -12.17 -44.99
C ILE A 8 0.22 -11.14 -44.88
N THR A 9 -0.11 -9.89 -45.15
CA THR A 9 0.78 -8.74 -44.99
C THR A 9 0.84 -8.36 -43.52
N LEU A 10 2.00 -8.55 -42.89
CA LEU A 10 2.28 -8.08 -41.54
C LEU A 10 2.53 -6.56 -41.59
N GLY A 11 1.49 -5.77 -41.35
CA GLY A 11 1.58 -4.31 -41.26
C GLY A 11 2.25 -3.88 -39.96
N ILE A 12 3.51 -3.48 -40.03
CA ILE A 12 4.18 -2.72 -38.98
C ILE A 12 3.58 -1.32 -38.99
N VAL A 13 2.71 -1.03 -38.03
CA VAL A 13 2.23 0.34 -37.76
C VAL A 13 3.35 1.10 -37.06
N LEU A 14 4.15 1.80 -37.84
CA LEU A 14 4.99 2.91 -37.36
C LEU A 14 4.05 4.06 -37.00
N SER A 15 3.72 4.20 -35.71
CA SER A 15 3.13 5.41 -35.18
C SER A 15 4.18 6.53 -35.24
N ALA A 16 4.09 7.35 -36.29
CA ALA A 16 4.74 8.65 -36.30
C ALA A 16 4.13 9.49 -35.17
N GLY A 17 4.86 9.62 -34.06
CA GLY A 17 4.53 10.57 -33.01
C GLY A 17 4.61 11.97 -33.61
N THR A 18 3.45 12.60 -33.81
CA THR A 18 3.40 14.05 -34.04
C THR A 18 3.87 14.73 -32.76
N VAL A 19 5.10 15.25 -32.80
CA VAL A 19 5.56 16.25 -31.82
C VAL A 19 4.73 17.49 -32.09
N PHE A 20 3.63 17.64 -31.35
CA PHE A 20 2.96 18.93 -31.25
C PHE A 20 3.95 19.89 -30.60
N ALA A 21 4.44 20.86 -31.38
CA ALA A 21 5.10 22.03 -30.84
C ALA A 21 4.11 22.66 -29.84
N GLN A 22 4.47 22.58 -28.56
CA GLN A 22 3.74 23.23 -27.48
C GLN A 22 3.74 24.73 -27.80
N ALA A 23 2.55 25.31 -28.00
CA ALA A 23 2.41 26.74 -28.22
C ALA A 23 3.12 27.48 -27.07
N PRO A 24 3.83 28.59 -27.36
CA PRO A 24 4.48 29.38 -26.33
C PRO A 24 3.45 29.73 -25.26
N ALA A 25 3.81 29.49 -23.99
CA ALA A 25 2.98 29.82 -22.86
C ALA A 25 2.51 31.29 -22.99
N PRO A 26 1.22 31.60 -22.80
CA PRO A 26 0.76 32.97 -22.79
C PRO A 26 1.59 33.76 -21.77
N ALA A 27 2.01 34.96 -22.15
CA ALA A 27 2.73 35.85 -21.25
C ALA A 27 1.95 35.99 -19.94
N PRO A 28 2.63 36.02 -18.77
CA PRO A 28 1.97 36.18 -17.49
C PRO A 28 1.13 37.46 -17.55
N VAL A 29 -0.17 37.31 -17.35
CA VAL A 29 -1.09 38.44 -17.17
C VAL A 29 -0.56 39.22 -15.97
N PRO A 30 -0.42 40.56 -16.05
CA PRO A 30 -0.06 41.36 -14.89
C PRO A 30 -1.13 41.13 -13.83
N VAL A 31 -0.74 40.53 -12.71
CA VAL A 31 -1.59 40.45 -11.54
C VAL A 31 -1.81 41.91 -11.10
N PRO A 32 -3.06 42.40 -11.05
CA PRO A 32 -3.32 43.73 -10.52
C PRO A 32 -2.80 43.77 -9.09
N ASP A 33 -2.06 44.83 -8.75
CA ASP A 33 -1.50 45.07 -7.43
C ASP A 33 -2.51 44.65 -6.37
N ALA A 34 -2.21 43.55 -5.67
CA ALA A 34 -2.89 43.17 -4.48
C ALA A 34 -2.61 44.28 -3.47
N THR A 35 -3.54 45.23 -3.39
CA THR A 35 -3.72 46.09 -2.23
C THR A 35 -3.61 45.19 -1.02
N SER A 36 -2.53 45.39 -0.27
CA SER A 36 -2.26 44.77 1.02
C SER A 36 -3.37 45.16 1.98
N GLU A 37 -4.50 44.48 1.87
CA GLU A 37 -5.57 44.48 2.83
C GLU A 37 -5.03 43.72 4.05
N LYS A 38 -4.44 44.49 4.98
CA LYS A 38 -4.14 44.08 6.34
C LYS A 38 -5.43 43.53 6.96
N THR A 39 -5.66 42.24 6.79
CA THR A 39 -6.58 41.49 7.65
C THR A 39 -5.89 41.39 9.01
N GLY A 40 -6.19 42.40 9.84
CA GLY A 40 -5.77 42.46 11.23
C GLY A 40 -6.29 41.27 11.99
N THR A 41 -5.44 40.26 12.14
CA THR A 41 -5.28 39.64 13.45
C THR A 41 -4.20 40.44 14.14
N ASP A 42 -4.62 41.49 14.86
CA ASP A 42 -3.83 42.04 15.95
C ASP A 42 -3.63 40.87 16.94
N ALA A 43 -2.59 40.07 16.70
CA ALA A 43 -1.89 39.40 17.77
C ALA A 43 -1.28 40.53 18.59
N THR A 44 -2.10 41.14 19.45
CA THR A 44 -1.64 41.95 20.57
C THR A 44 -0.61 41.07 21.26
N LEU A 45 0.68 41.29 20.99
CA LEU A 45 1.78 40.57 21.61
C LEU A 45 1.60 40.80 23.09
N GLU A 46 0.98 39.82 23.76
CA GLU A 46 0.66 39.89 25.17
C GLU A 46 2.01 39.97 25.88
N LYS A 47 2.34 41.19 26.33
CA LYS A 47 3.62 41.48 26.95
C LYS A 47 3.80 40.51 28.12
N THR A 48 4.92 39.78 28.13
CA THR A 48 5.23 38.78 29.16
C THR A 48 4.95 39.34 30.56
N GLY A 49 4.32 38.55 31.42
CA GLY A 49 3.91 39.00 32.76
C GLY A 49 5.04 39.65 33.57
N THR A 50 4.70 40.67 34.36
CA THR A 50 5.60 41.29 35.35
C THR A 50 6.01 40.28 36.42
N SER A 51 7.20 40.47 37.00
CA SER A 51 7.77 39.57 38.02
C SER A 51 7.01 39.52 39.34
N GLU A 52 5.91 40.27 39.48
CA GLU A 52 5.14 40.43 40.73
C GLU A 52 4.64 39.09 41.26
N SER A 53 4.18 38.18 40.39
CA SER A 53 3.74 36.83 40.79
C SER A 53 4.87 35.96 41.36
N LEU A 54 6.12 36.27 41.07
CA LEU A 54 7.29 35.54 41.57
C LEU A 54 7.77 36.08 42.92
N THR A 55 7.56 37.37 43.18
CA THR A 55 8.12 38.07 44.36
C THR A 55 7.18 38.13 45.58
N GLU A 56 5.86 37.93 45.42
CA GLU A 56 4.91 38.04 46.54
C GLU A 56 4.54 36.69 47.18
N GLY A 57 4.81 36.56 48.48
CA GLY A 57 4.36 35.46 49.35
C GLY A 57 5.50 34.55 49.85
N GLY A 58 5.64 34.40 51.16
CA GLY A 58 6.65 33.51 51.76
C GLY A 58 6.41 32.01 51.48
N ASP A 59 7.07 31.15 52.25
CA ASP A 59 7.12 29.67 52.14
C ASP A 59 5.75 28.95 52.15
N GLN A 60 4.64 29.67 52.29
CA GLN A 60 3.29 29.11 52.38
C GLN A 60 2.63 28.82 51.02
N ARG A 61 3.27 29.16 49.90
CA ARG A 61 2.72 28.93 48.55
C ARG A 61 2.96 27.48 48.09
N PRO A 62 1.95 26.75 47.59
CA PRO A 62 2.12 25.36 47.14
C PRO A 62 3.20 25.17 46.06
N TRP A 63 3.42 26.18 45.20
CA TRP A 63 4.42 26.14 44.15
C TRP A 63 5.82 26.63 44.58
N ALA A 64 5.98 27.12 45.82
CA ALA A 64 7.26 27.52 46.39
C ALA A 64 7.76 26.53 47.47
N ALA A 65 6.92 25.54 47.84
CA ALA A 65 7.23 24.58 48.88
C ALA A 65 8.53 23.81 48.57
N GLY A 66 9.51 23.90 49.48
CA GLY A 66 10.79 23.21 49.37
C GLY A 66 11.81 23.85 48.41
N VAL A 67 11.51 25.02 47.82
CA VAL A 67 12.43 25.71 46.91
C VAL A 67 13.24 26.76 47.69
N SER A 68 14.56 26.61 47.72
CA SER A 68 15.45 27.56 48.42
C SER A 68 15.37 28.96 47.81
N ILE A 69 15.61 29.99 48.63
CA ILE A 69 15.66 31.39 48.17
C ILE A 69 16.72 31.60 47.08
N GLU A 70 17.83 30.88 47.15
CA GLU A 70 18.87 30.90 46.11
C GLU A 70 18.34 30.38 44.77
N ASN A 71 17.64 29.24 44.78
CA ASN A 71 17.02 28.69 43.56
C ASN A 71 15.91 29.61 43.03
N GLN A 72 15.09 30.21 43.90
CA GLN A 72 14.09 31.20 43.49
C GLN A 72 14.75 32.41 42.82
N ARG A 73 15.87 32.91 43.36
CA ARG A 73 16.62 34.03 42.79
C ARG A 73 17.23 33.67 41.43
N ALA A 74 17.88 32.51 41.33
CA ALA A 74 18.46 32.03 40.08
C ALA A 74 17.40 31.85 38.99
N ALA A 75 16.24 31.26 39.34
CA ALA A 75 15.11 31.15 38.43
C ALA A 75 14.58 32.52 37.98
N LEU A 76 14.50 33.49 38.89
CA LEU A 76 13.99 34.83 38.61
C LEU A 76 14.92 35.63 37.68
N GLU A 77 16.23 35.49 37.83
CA GLU A 77 17.23 36.09 36.94
C GLU A 77 17.06 35.55 35.50
N LEU A 78 17.08 34.22 35.35
CA LEU A 78 16.85 33.55 34.08
C LEU A 78 15.48 33.89 33.46
N PHE A 79 14.43 33.99 34.28
CA PHE A 79 13.10 34.37 33.83
C PHE A 79 13.04 35.80 33.29
N ARG A 80 13.73 36.75 33.94
CA ARG A 80 13.81 38.14 33.45
C ARG A 80 14.53 38.24 32.12
N GLU A 81 15.66 37.54 31.98
CA GLU A 81 16.36 37.46 30.69
C GLU A 81 15.49 36.77 29.63
N GLY A 82 14.76 35.72 29.99
CA GLY A 82 13.81 35.04 29.11
C GLY A 82 12.70 35.97 28.63
N ASN A 83 12.15 36.79 29.53
CA ASN A 83 11.14 37.80 29.20
C ASN A 83 11.71 38.87 28.26
N GLN A 84 12.95 39.33 28.49
CA GLN A 84 13.60 40.28 27.59
C GLN A 84 13.71 39.68 26.17
N ASN A 85 14.27 38.48 26.05
CA ASN A 85 14.39 37.79 24.76
C ASN A 85 13.03 37.55 24.09
N HIS A 86 11.99 37.22 24.86
CA HIS A 86 10.64 37.06 24.31
C HIS A 86 10.10 38.38 23.74
N ASN A 87 10.23 39.49 24.49
CA ASN A 87 9.77 40.79 24.05
C ASN A 87 10.57 41.29 22.82
N ASP A 88 11.83 40.88 22.71
CA ASP A 88 12.69 41.16 21.55
C ASP A 88 12.41 40.21 20.35
N GLY A 89 11.45 39.28 20.48
CA GLY A 89 11.08 38.31 19.43
C GLY A 89 12.05 37.13 19.27
N ILE A 90 13.03 36.98 20.17
CA ILE A 90 14.05 35.93 20.17
C ILE A 90 13.53 34.69 20.92
N PHE A 91 12.45 34.09 20.40
CA PHE A 91 11.70 33.03 21.10
C PHE A 91 12.52 31.77 21.41
N VAL A 92 13.45 31.37 20.54
CA VAL A 92 14.33 30.21 20.78
C VAL A 92 15.16 30.41 22.05
N LYS A 93 15.76 31.59 22.21
CA LYS A 93 16.56 31.92 23.40
C LYS A 93 15.70 32.05 24.65
N ALA A 94 14.50 32.63 24.52
CA ALA A 94 13.54 32.70 25.61
C ALA A 94 13.17 31.29 26.12
N VAL A 95 12.88 30.34 25.22
CA VAL A 95 12.58 28.94 25.57
C VAL A 95 13.74 28.28 26.33
N GLU A 96 14.99 28.48 25.90
CA GLU A 96 16.17 27.97 26.62
C GLU A 96 16.23 28.51 28.06
N LEU A 97 16.07 29.82 28.22
CA LEU A 97 16.15 30.50 29.51
C LEU A 97 15.01 30.09 30.43
N TYR A 98 13.78 29.96 29.94
CA TYR A 98 12.66 29.45 30.73
C TYR A 98 12.87 27.99 31.14
N ARG A 99 13.35 27.13 30.24
CA ARG A 99 13.70 25.73 30.60
C ARG A 99 14.80 25.68 31.65
N ALA A 100 15.79 26.57 31.59
CA ALA A 100 16.82 26.69 32.62
C ALA A 100 16.24 27.18 33.95
N ALA A 101 15.37 28.19 33.93
CA ALA A 101 14.68 28.69 35.12
C ALA A 101 13.84 27.60 35.80
N LEU A 102 13.12 26.78 35.02
CA LEU A 102 12.32 25.65 35.52
C LEU A 102 13.15 24.55 36.20
N LYS A 103 14.46 24.45 35.91
CA LYS A 103 15.36 23.53 36.64
C LYS A 103 15.61 23.99 38.08
N HIS A 104 15.56 25.29 38.33
CA HIS A 104 15.70 25.86 39.67
C HIS A 104 14.35 25.95 40.38
N TRP A 105 13.28 26.29 39.66
CA TRP A 105 11.96 26.48 40.23
C TRP A 105 10.84 26.16 39.22
N ASP A 106 10.11 25.06 39.43
CA ASP A 106 8.95 24.68 38.61
C ASP A 106 7.72 25.58 38.88
N HIS A 107 7.83 26.84 38.46
CA HIS A 107 6.84 27.88 38.73
C HIS A 107 5.77 27.95 37.61
N PRO A 108 4.47 28.12 37.96
CA PRO A 108 3.39 28.19 36.97
C PRO A 108 3.51 29.38 36.00
N ALA A 109 3.92 30.57 36.47
CA ALA A 109 4.15 31.73 35.60
C ALA A 109 5.30 31.53 34.60
N ILE A 110 6.34 30.76 34.97
CA ILE A 110 7.44 30.43 34.05
C ILE A 110 6.92 29.46 32.97
N ASN A 111 6.14 28.45 33.35
CA ASN A 111 5.48 27.54 32.40
C ASN A 111 4.53 28.28 31.44
N TYR A 112 3.80 29.31 31.92
CA TYR A 112 2.94 30.13 31.06
C TYR A 112 3.75 30.93 30.01
N ASN A 113 4.80 31.65 30.40
CA ASN A 113 5.63 32.40 29.43
C ASN A 113 6.42 31.46 28.49
N LEU A 114 6.81 30.27 28.96
CA LEU A 114 7.34 29.21 28.13
C LEU A 114 6.32 28.80 27.05
N ALA A 115 5.07 28.56 27.44
CA ALA A 115 4.00 28.23 26.48
C ALA A 115 3.80 29.33 25.42
N LEU A 116 3.76 30.60 25.82
CA LEU A 116 3.65 31.71 24.86
C LEU A 116 4.79 31.72 23.83
N SER A 117 6.02 31.45 24.28
CA SER A 117 7.19 31.38 23.40
C SER A 117 7.15 30.17 22.48
N LEU A 118 6.73 29.01 23.00
CA LEU A 118 6.56 27.78 22.22
C LEU A 118 5.47 27.90 21.16
N THR A 119 4.40 28.66 21.41
CA THR A 119 3.35 28.96 20.43
C THR A 119 3.94 29.70 19.22
N ASN A 120 4.82 30.68 19.45
CA ASN A 120 5.50 31.41 18.38
C ASN A 120 6.49 30.53 17.58
N LEU A 121 6.91 29.38 18.14
CA LEU A 121 7.76 28.39 17.49
C LEU A 121 6.97 27.22 16.86
N ASP A 122 5.63 27.27 16.86
CA ASP A 122 4.76 26.19 16.37
C ASP A 122 5.05 24.83 17.02
N GLN A 123 5.22 24.81 18.35
CA GLN A 123 5.48 23.61 19.16
C GLN A 123 4.29 23.21 20.04
N PRO A 124 3.12 22.87 19.46
CA PRO A 124 1.86 22.72 20.18
C PRO A 124 1.88 21.64 21.28
N ILE A 125 2.66 20.56 21.09
CA ILE A 125 2.79 19.47 22.08
C ILE A 125 3.40 20.00 23.38
N GLU A 126 4.45 20.80 23.29
CA GLU A 126 5.11 21.38 24.46
C GLU A 126 4.28 22.54 25.05
N VAL A 127 3.55 23.27 24.21
CA VAL A 127 2.59 24.30 24.64
C VAL A 127 1.53 23.68 25.55
N GLU A 128 0.89 22.59 25.14
CA GLU A 128 -0.11 21.88 25.94
C GLU A 128 0.46 21.50 27.33
N ALA A 129 1.60 20.82 27.34
CA ALA A 129 2.23 20.37 28.58
C ALA A 129 2.59 21.53 29.52
N SER A 130 3.05 22.66 28.96
CA SER A 130 3.41 23.85 29.73
C SER A 130 2.16 24.58 30.26
N LEU A 131 1.10 24.72 29.45
CA LEU A 131 -0.16 25.32 29.88
C LEU A 131 -0.83 24.52 30.99
N GLN A 132 -0.85 23.18 30.89
CA GLN A 132 -1.36 22.31 31.96
C GLN A 132 -0.64 22.54 33.28
N LYS A 133 0.70 22.68 33.26
CA LYS A 133 1.49 23.00 34.46
C LYS A 133 1.21 24.41 34.97
N ALA A 134 0.98 25.37 34.07
CA ALA A 134 0.69 26.76 34.43
C ALA A 134 -0.64 26.91 35.17
N ILE A 135 -1.67 26.14 34.79
CA ILE A 135 -3.01 26.25 35.39
C ILE A 135 -3.23 25.35 36.62
N ARG A 136 -2.27 24.48 36.96
CA ARG A 136 -2.46 23.41 37.97
C ARG A 136 -2.82 23.89 39.38
N PHE A 137 -2.48 25.13 39.75
CA PHE A 137 -2.79 25.73 41.05
C PHE A 137 -3.83 26.85 40.98
N GLY A 138 -4.62 26.91 39.90
CA GLY A 138 -5.66 27.92 39.73
C GLY A 138 -5.12 29.33 39.40
N PRO A 139 -5.89 30.39 39.70
CA PRO A 139 -5.54 31.78 39.39
C PRO A 139 -4.69 32.46 40.48
N ALA A 140 -4.11 31.70 41.41
CA ALA A 140 -3.25 32.26 42.45
C ALA A 140 -1.81 32.54 41.95
N PRO A 141 -1.12 31.60 41.27
CA PRO A 141 0.22 31.87 40.72
C PRO A 141 0.19 32.64 39.39
N LEU A 142 -0.99 32.77 38.79
CA LEU A 142 -1.25 33.48 37.55
C LEU A 142 -2.38 34.47 37.82
N GLU A 143 -2.22 35.75 37.53
CA GLU A 143 -3.34 36.69 37.57
C GLU A 143 -4.58 36.13 36.83
N LYS A 144 -5.79 36.47 37.30
CA LYS A 144 -7.05 35.93 36.76
C LYS A 144 -7.16 36.02 35.23
N GLY A 145 -6.71 37.13 34.63
CA GLY A 145 -6.69 37.29 33.17
C GLY A 145 -5.81 36.26 32.47
N LYS A 146 -4.57 36.10 32.92
CA LYS A 146 -3.60 35.13 32.37
C LYS A 146 -4.06 33.69 32.57
N PHE A 147 -4.68 33.39 33.71
CA PHE A 147 -5.25 32.08 33.97
C PHE A 147 -6.37 31.71 32.99
N GLU A 148 -7.32 32.63 32.75
CA GLU A 148 -8.38 32.37 31.77
C GLU A 148 -7.84 32.32 30.34
N HIS A 149 -6.86 33.16 30.00
CA HIS A 149 -6.17 33.09 28.70
C HIS A 149 -5.47 31.74 28.50
N ALA A 150 -4.76 31.24 29.51
CA ALA A 150 -4.09 29.93 29.47
C ALA A 150 -5.09 28.79 29.24
N LYS A 151 -6.26 28.83 29.90
CA LYS A 151 -7.33 27.84 29.69
C LYS A 151 -7.92 27.90 28.29
N GLN A 152 -8.20 29.09 27.77
CA GLN A 152 -8.70 29.26 26.40
C GLN A 152 -7.68 28.77 25.37
N SER A 153 -6.40 29.12 25.56
CA SER A 153 -5.30 28.66 24.71
C SER A 153 -5.17 27.14 24.73
N LEU A 154 -5.28 26.52 25.91
CA LEU A 154 -5.23 25.06 26.04
C LEU A 154 -6.35 24.39 25.22
N LEU A 155 -7.59 24.90 25.28
CA LEU A 155 -8.71 24.40 24.48
C LEU A 155 -8.49 24.52 22.97
N LEU A 156 -7.77 25.55 22.51
CA LEU A 156 -7.44 25.71 21.08
C LEU A 156 -6.34 24.74 20.66
N ILE A 157 -5.30 24.59 21.47
CA ILE A 157 -4.18 23.69 21.21
C ILE A 157 -4.63 22.22 21.25
N GLU A 158 -5.53 21.85 22.17
CA GLU A 158 -6.09 20.50 22.23
C GLU A 158 -6.79 20.09 20.92
N LYS A 159 -7.35 21.05 20.17
CA LYS A 159 -7.95 20.80 18.84
C LYS A 159 -6.91 20.61 17.74
N GLN A 160 -5.66 21.03 17.95
CA GLN A 160 -4.55 20.85 17.03
C GLN A 160 -3.75 19.58 17.32
N LEU A 161 -4.09 18.87 18.38
CA LEU A 161 -3.39 17.69 18.85
C LEU A 161 -4.32 16.47 18.86
N ALA A 162 -3.73 15.31 18.61
CA ALA A 162 -4.37 14.02 18.69
C ALA A 162 -3.56 13.12 19.62
N THR A 163 -4.22 12.08 20.15
CA THR A 163 -3.53 11.06 20.94
C THR A 163 -3.36 9.83 20.08
N ILE A 164 -2.14 9.30 19.98
CA ILE A 164 -1.86 8.05 19.29
C ILE A 164 -1.63 6.93 20.30
N GLU A 165 -2.06 5.73 19.94
CA GLU A 165 -1.76 4.49 20.63
C GLU A 165 -1.19 3.51 19.60
N VAL A 166 0.13 3.35 19.60
CA VAL A 166 0.88 2.52 18.65
C VAL A 166 1.23 1.21 19.33
N SER A 167 0.91 0.09 18.70
CA SER A 167 1.27 -1.23 19.19
C SER A 167 1.94 -2.09 18.11
N CYS A 168 2.88 -2.96 18.51
CA CYS A 168 3.51 -3.92 17.62
C CYS A 168 3.76 -5.23 18.37
N GLN A 169 3.28 -6.36 17.83
CA GLN A 169 3.38 -7.65 18.52
C GLN A 169 4.68 -8.42 18.25
N LYS A 170 5.48 -8.01 17.25
CA LYS A 170 6.64 -8.80 16.82
C LYS A 170 7.87 -8.43 17.63
N GLU A 171 8.31 -9.36 18.47
CA GLU A 171 9.53 -9.24 19.28
C GLU A 171 10.76 -8.87 18.43
N GLY A 172 11.58 -7.95 18.93
CA GLY A 172 12.76 -7.42 18.25
C GLY A 172 12.45 -6.41 17.14
N ALA A 173 11.19 -6.03 16.93
CA ALA A 173 10.85 -4.95 16.01
C ALA A 173 11.18 -3.58 16.61
N ARG A 174 11.81 -2.72 15.82
CA ARG A 174 11.99 -1.29 16.12
C ARG A 174 10.80 -0.53 15.58
N VAL A 175 10.17 0.28 16.43
CA VAL A 175 9.01 1.09 16.06
C VAL A 175 9.37 2.56 16.12
N SER A 176 9.08 3.29 15.05
CA SER A 176 9.30 4.72 14.96
C SER A 176 8.07 5.47 14.45
N VAL A 177 7.90 6.69 14.92
CA VAL A 177 6.87 7.64 14.48
C VAL A 177 7.59 8.88 13.95
N ASP A 178 7.32 9.27 12.71
CA ASP A 178 7.96 10.40 12.02
C ASP A 178 9.49 10.36 12.10
N ASN A 179 10.07 9.18 11.84
CA ASN A 179 11.51 8.89 11.91
C ASN A 179 12.15 8.97 13.32
N LYS A 180 11.34 9.14 14.38
CA LYS A 180 11.80 9.07 15.76
C LYS A 180 11.47 7.70 16.34
N GLU A 181 12.50 6.95 16.73
CA GLU A 181 12.32 5.68 17.44
C GLU A 181 11.61 5.91 18.78
N ILE A 182 10.50 5.20 19.00
CA ILE A 182 9.68 5.33 20.20
C ILE A 182 9.89 4.16 21.16
N PHE A 183 10.00 2.94 20.65
CA PHE A 183 10.32 1.75 21.43
C PHE A 183 10.79 0.58 20.56
N VAL A 184 11.44 -0.38 21.21
CA VAL A 184 11.77 -1.70 20.64
C VAL A 184 10.93 -2.74 21.36
N VAL A 185 10.34 -3.67 20.60
CA VAL A 185 9.50 -4.74 21.18
C VAL A 185 10.40 -5.73 21.92
N GLU A 186 10.32 -5.75 23.24
CA GLU A 186 11.08 -6.65 24.11
C GLU A 186 10.15 -7.64 24.83
N PRO A 187 10.59 -8.88 25.07
CA PRO A 187 9.80 -9.87 25.82
C PRO A 187 9.49 -9.37 27.24
N GLY A 188 8.21 -9.42 27.63
CA GLY A 188 7.76 -9.05 28.98
C GLY A 188 7.60 -7.55 29.25
N LYS A 189 7.89 -6.67 28.30
CA LYS A 189 7.59 -5.23 28.40
C LYS A 189 6.26 -4.89 27.70
N PRO A 190 5.59 -3.78 28.06
CA PRO A 190 4.41 -3.31 27.33
C PRO A 190 4.75 -2.96 25.88
N ASN A 191 4.05 -3.57 24.93
CA ASN A 191 4.23 -3.35 23.49
C ASN A 191 3.31 -2.25 22.95
N VAL A 192 2.94 -1.29 23.80
CA VAL A 192 2.00 -0.21 23.51
C VAL A 192 2.61 1.12 23.94
N TYR A 193 2.65 2.07 23.01
CA TYR A 193 3.13 3.42 23.25
C TYR A 193 2.00 4.44 23.06
N LYS A 194 1.85 5.35 24.02
CA LYS A 194 0.85 6.42 23.98
C LYS A 194 1.56 7.77 23.96
N ALA A 195 1.22 8.61 22.99
CA ALA A 195 1.78 9.96 22.88
C ALA A 195 0.79 10.94 22.27
N ARG A 196 1.02 12.23 22.52
CA ARG A 196 0.36 13.33 21.82
C ARG A 196 1.15 13.64 20.54
N VAL A 197 0.44 13.79 19.44
CA VAL A 197 0.98 14.20 18.14
C VAL A 197 0.15 15.33 17.57
N ARG A 198 0.70 16.04 16.59
CA ARG A 198 -0.09 17.03 15.84
C ARG A 198 -1.19 16.32 15.05
N ILE A 199 -2.23 17.05 14.68
CA ILE A 199 -3.16 16.56 13.66
C ILE A 199 -2.47 16.60 12.28
N GLY A 200 -2.81 15.65 11.41
CA GLY A 200 -2.22 15.58 10.07
C GLY A 200 -1.76 14.19 9.66
N LYS A 201 -0.89 14.13 8.64
CA LYS A 201 -0.28 12.88 8.18
C LYS A 201 0.93 12.56 9.04
N HIS A 202 0.94 11.36 9.60
CA HIS A 202 2.07 10.85 10.39
C HIS A 202 2.55 9.54 9.79
N THR A 203 3.84 9.29 9.87
CA THR A 203 4.44 8.06 9.32
C THR A 203 4.77 7.12 10.46
N PHE A 204 4.14 5.95 10.46
CA PHE A 204 4.41 4.87 11.40
C PHE A 204 5.23 3.80 10.70
N VAL A 205 6.39 3.48 11.26
CA VAL A 205 7.31 2.50 10.69
C VAL A 205 7.61 1.43 11.74
N ALA A 206 7.46 0.17 11.35
CA ALA A 206 7.99 -0.96 12.09
C ALA A 206 9.04 -1.66 11.23
N GLU A 207 10.20 -1.94 11.82
CA GLU A 207 11.31 -2.61 11.16
C GLU A 207 11.80 -3.80 11.96
N LYS A 208 12.04 -4.92 11.29
CA LYS A 208 12.69 -6.09 11.87
C LYS A 208 13.47 -6.85 10.79
N PRO A 209 14.72 -7.26 11.04
CA PRO A 209 15.47 -8.10 10.10
C PRO A 209 14.69 -9.38 9.73
N GLY A 210 14.61 -9.68 8.44
CA GLY A 210 13.85 -10.83 7.91
C GLY A 210 12.35 -10.58 7.69
N TYR A 211 11.86 -9.37 7.98
CA TYR A 211 10.48 -8.96 7.71
C TYR A 211 10.49 -7.79 6.73
N ALA A 212 9.43 -7.67 5.93
CA ALA A 212 9.20 -6.45 5.16
C ALA A 212 8.88 -5.30 6.12
N THR A 213 9.48 -4.13 5.89
CA THR A 213 9.19 -2.91 6.66
C THR A 213 7.70 -2.58 6.55
N GLY A 214 7.03 -2.51 7.70
CA GLY A 214 5.65 -2.05 7.77
C GLY A 214 5.63 -0.53 7.78
N LEU A 215 5.02 0.08 6.77
CA LEU A 215 4.86 1.52 6.64
C LEU A 215 3.37 1.84 6.56
N ASP A 216 2.87 2.68 7.48
CA ASP A 216 1.49 3.18 7.45
C ASP A 216 1.52 4.70 7.62
N ALA A 217 0.74 5.42 6.81
CA ALA A 217 0.72 6.89 6.77
C ALA A 217 -0.70 7.46 6.87
N PRO A 218 -1.45 7.15 7.95
CA PRO A 218 -2.83 7.58 8.09
C PRO A 218 -2.91 9.09 8.40
N PHE A 219 -4.06 9.68 8.05
CA PHE A 219 -4.42 11.01 8.51
C PHE A 219 -5.05 10.93 9.89
N ILE A 220 -4.50 11.67 10.85
CA ILE A 220 -4.97 11.69 12.23
C ILE A 220 -5.83 12.93 12.46
N GLY A 221 -7.09 12.69 12.83
CA GLY A 221 -8.06 13.73 13.13
C GLY A 221 -7.92 14.33 14.54
N PRO A 222 -8.56 15.46 14.81
CA PRO A 222 -8.51 16.13 16.11
C PRO A 222 -9.26 15.37 17.20
N GLY A 223 -8.75 15.40 18.44
CA GLY A 223 -9.48 15.01 19.65
C GLY A 223 -9.75 13.51 19.87
N GLU A 224 -9.54 12.66 18.86
CA GLU A 224 -9.72 11.20 19.00
C GLU A 224 -8.40 10.49 19.35
N THR A 225 -8.50 9.36 20.07
CA THR A 225 -7.37 8.46 20.25
C THR A 225 -7.24 7.55 19.03
N PHE A 226 -6.24 7.81 18.20
CA PHE A 226 -5.95 7.01 17.02
C PHE A 226 -5.14 5.77 17.40
N ARG A 227 -5.74 4.59 17.26
CA ARG A 227 -5.11 3.31 17.56
C ARG A 227 -4.57 2.68 16.28
N ILE A 228 -3.29 2.32 16.28
CA ILE A 228 -2.67 1.61 15.17
C ILE A 228 -1.89 0.38 15.67
N GLU A 229 -2.16 -0.75 15.02
CA GLU A 229 -1.43 -1.99 15.23
C GLU A 229 -0.52 -2.24 14.03
N LEU A 230 0.79 -2.14 14.26
CA LEU A 230 1.81 -2.37 13.25
C LEU A 230 2.11 -3.87 13.15
N LYS A 231 1.66 -4.47 12.04
CA LYS A 231 1.90 -5.87 11.70
C LYS A 231 3.07 -5.97 10.73
N LEU A 232 4.02 -6.83 11.06
CA LEU A 232 5.15 -7.17 10.20
C LEU A 232 4.91 -8.52 9.54
N TYR A 233 5.17 -8.57 8.24
CA TYR A 233 5.02 -9.76 7.41
C TYR A 233 6.37 -10.23 6.90
N THR A 234 6.54 -11.54 6.81
CA THR A 234 7.71 -12.16 6.19
C THR A 234 7.64 -12.05 4.67
N ALA A 235 8.78 -12.15 3.99
CA ALA A 235 8.81 -12.12 2.51
C ALA A 235 8.01 -13.28 1.92
N GLU A 236 7.98 -14.42 2.59
CA GLU A 236 7.21 -15.60 2.22
C GLU A 236 5.71 -15.34 2.30
N GLU A 237 5.23 -14.67 3.36
CA GLU A 237 3.81 -14.30 3.53
C GLU A 237 3.34 -13.29 2.48
N LEU A 238 4.23 -12.40 2.04
CA LEU A 238 3.95 -11.42 0.97
C LEU A 238 4.19 -11.96 -0.43
N THR A 239 4.74 -13.17 -0.57
CA THR A 239 4.94 -13.78 -1.88
C THR A 239 3.65 -14.46 -2.33
N ARG A 240 3.15 -14.05 -3.48
CA ARG A 240 2.06 -14.70 -4.19
C ARG A 240 2.56 -15.31 -5.48
N TYR A 241 1.85 -16.33 -5.96
CA TYR A 241 2.16 -16.99 -7.22
C TYR A 241 1.07 -16.70 -8.22
N LYS A 242 1.42 -15.98 -9.28
CA LYS A 242 0.51 -15.77 -10.42
C LYS A 242 0.95 -16.65 -11.57
N ARG A 243 -0.04 -17.19 -12.27
CA ARG A 243 0.14 -17.84 -13.57
C ARG A 243 -0.44 -16.93 -14.64
N ARG A 244 0.04 -17.07 -15.87
CA ARG A 244 -0.49 -16.28 -16.99
C ARG A 244 -1.95 -16.60 -17.28
N TRP A 245 -2.34 -17.86 -17.07
CA TRP A 245 -3.73 -18.32 -17.18
C TRP A 245 -4.15 -19.07 -15.92
N ASP A 246 -5.31 -18.70 -15.36
CA ASP A 246 -5.87 -19.34 -14.15
C ASP A 246 -6.26 -20.80 -14.42
N SER A 247 -6.68 -21.08 -15.66
CA SER A 247 -7.05 -22.41 -16.11
C SER A 247 -5.82 -23.27 -16.38
N ARG A 248 -5.52 -24.19 -15.46
CA ARG A 248 -4.40 -25.15 -15.60
C ARG A 248 -4.56 -26.12 -16.77
N TRP A 249 -5.78 -26.31 -17.26
CA TRP A 249 -6.12 -27.33 -18.26
C TRP A 249 -5.83 -26.93 -19.70
N VAL A 250 -5.73 -25.62 -20.02
CA VAL A 250 -5.61 -25.14 -21.40
C VAL A 250 -4.41 -25.72 -22.15
N PRO A 251 -3.17 -25.71 -21.59
CA PRO A 251 -2.03 -26.31 -22.29
C PRO A 251 -2.22 -27.82 -22.54
N PHE A 252 -2.81 -28.53 -21.58
CA PHE A 252 -3.05 -29.97 -21.69
C PHE A 252 -4.14 -30.30 -22.70
N ALA A 253 -5.19 -29.49 -22.81
CA ALA A 253 -6.22 -29.68 -23.82
C ALA A 253 -5.69 -29.43 -25.24
N VAL A 254 -4.83 -28.41 -25.43
CA VAL A 254 -4.21 -28.15 -26.74
C VAL A 254 -3.27 -29.30 -27.14
N MET A 255 -2.43 -29.79 -26.22
CA MET A 255 -1.58 -30.95 -26.48
C MET A 255 -2.40 -32.21 -26.75
N GLY A 256 -3.40 -32.49 -25.91
CA GLY A 256 -4.28 -33.65 -26.04
C GLY A 256 -5.05 -33.66 -27.36
N GLY A 257 -5.58 -32.50 -27.78
CA GLY A 257 -6.21 -32.33 -29.08
C GLY A 257 -5.25 -32.60 -30.25
N GLY A 258 -3.99 -32.15 -30.12
CA GLY A 258 -2.93 -32.45 -31.09
C GLY A 258 -2.64 -33.95 -31.22
N VAL A 259 -2.52 -34.66 -30.10
CA VAL A 259 -2.30 -36.12 -30.08
C VAL A 259 -3.46 -36.86 -30.76
N VAL A 260 -4.71 -36.50 -30.44
CA VAL A 260 -5.89 -37.10 -31.08
C VAL A 260 -5.89 -36.86 -32.59
N ALA A 261 -5.58 -35.63 -33.04
CA ALA A 261 -5.48 -35.34 -34.47
C ALA A 261 -4.39 -36.17 -35.16
N GLY A 262 -3.25 -36.39 -34.51
CA GLY A 262 -2.17 -37.24 -35.03
C GLY A 262 -2.58 -38.71 -35.17
N LEU A 263 -3.30 -39.25 -34.18
CA LEU A 263 -3.84 -40.62 -34.25
C LEU A 263 -4.84 -40.78 -35.39
N VAL A 264 -5.72 -39.80 -35.59
CA VAL A 264 -6.66 -39.78 -36.73
C VAL A 264 -5.90 -39.73 -38.05
N GLY A 265 -4.87 -38.87 -38.17
CA GLY A 265 -4.00 -38.83 -39.36
C GLY A 265 -3.33 -40.18 -39.65
N GLY A 266 -2.90 -40.90 -38.60
CA GLY A 266 -2.39 -42.26 -38.71
C GLY A 266 -3.41 -43.26 -39.26
N ALA A 267 -4.64 -43.24 -38.75
CA ALA A 267 -5.70 -44.10 -39.27
C ALA A 267 -6.00 -43.85 -40.75
N PHE A 268 -6.02 -42.58 -41.19
CA PHE A 268 -6.19 -42.23 -42.61
C PHE A 268 -5.02 -42.69 -43.47
N THR A 269 -3.79 -42.63 -42.96
CA THR A 269 -2.61 -43.11 -43.68
C THR A 269 -2.65 -44.63 -43.86
N LEU A 270 -3.06 -45.37 -42.83
CA LEU A 270 -3.27 -46.82 -42.90
C LEU A 270 -4.40 -47.18 -43.87
N SER A 271 -5.49 -46.41 -43.89
CA SER A 271 -6.58 -46.60 -44.86
C SER A 271 -6.19 -46.19 -46.30
N ALA A 272 -5.21 -45.31 -46.47
CA ALA A 272 -4.67 -45.00 -47.78
C ALA A 272 -3.88 -46.19 -48.33
N GLN A 273 -3.10 -46.88 -47.49
CA GLN A 273 -2.36 -48.10 -47.88
C GLN A 273 -3.31 -49.16 -48.45
N SER A 274 -4.43 -49.43 -47.76
CA SER A 274 -5.40 -50.41 -48.28
C SER A 274 -5.98 -50.02 -49.65
N SER A 275 -6.18 -48.72 -49.91
CA SER A 275 -6.64 -48.24 -51.22
C SER A 275 -5.58 -48.34 -52.32
N TYR A 276 -4.28 -48.24 -51.98
CA TYR A 276 -3.21 -48.53 -52.93
C TYR A 276 -3.02 -50.04 -53.14
N ASP A 277 -3.20 -50.86 -52.11
CA ASP A 277 -3.16 -52.33 -52.25
C ASP A 277 -4.28 -52.82 -53.18
N GLU A 278 -5.50 -52.26 -53.04
CA GLU A 278 -6.62 -52.51 -53.95
C GLU A 278 -6.33 -52.02 -55.38
N LEU A 279 -5.69 -50.85 -55.52
CA LEU A 279 -5.27 -50.32 -56.82
C LEU A 279 -4.24 -51.25 -57.50
N ASP A 280 -3.22 -51.68 -56.77
CA ASP A 280 -2.16 -52.55 -57.28
C ASP A 280 -2.73 -53.92 -57.70
N ALA A 281 -3.65 -54.48 -56.90
CA ALA A 281 -4.37 -55.72 -57.25
C ALA A 281 -5.23 -55.55 -58.51
N GLU A 282 -5.86 -54.38 -58.71
CA GLU A 282 -6.63 -54.09 -59.92
C GLU A 282 -5.74 -53.95 -61.16
N VAL A 283 -4.58 -53.31 -61.01
CA VAL A 283 -3.58 -53.17 -62.07
C VAL A 283 -2.99 -54.53 -62.46
N GLU A 284 -2.66 -55.37 -61.47
CA GLU A 284 -2.17 -56.74 -61.69
C GLU A 284 -3.19 -57.57 -62.49
N ARG A 285 -4.45 -57.54 -62.06
CA ARG A 285 -5.56 -58.23 -62.75
C ARG A 285 -5.75 -57.76 -64.19
N CYS A 286 -5.67 -56.45 -64.43
CA CYS A 286 -5.80 -55.89 -65.77
C CYS A 286 -4.60 -56.24 -66.70
N ASN A 287 -3.38 -56.31 -66.15
CA ASN A 287 -2.20 -56.78 -66.89
C ASN A 287 -2.31 -58.26 -67.27
N ASP A 288 -2.88 -59.09 -66.39
CA ASP A 288 -3.12 -60.51 -66.68
C ASP A 288 -4.15 -60.73 -67.79
N GLU A 289 -5.23 -59.93 -67.82
CA GLU A 289 -6.30 -60.04 -68.82
C GLU A 289 -5.87 -59.64 -70.24
N THR A 290 -4.92 -58.72 -70.38
CA THR A 290 -4.50 -58.18 -71.69
C THR A 290 -3.44 -59.02 -72.40
N GLY A 291 -2.80 -59.99 -71.73
CA GLY A 291 -1.97 -61.04 -72.33
C GLY A 291 -0.72 -60.60 -73.11
N MET A 292 -0.43 -59.30 -73.16
CA MET A 292 0.76 -58.68 -73.77
C MET A 292 1.15 -57.43 -72.98
N ASN A 293 2.42 -57.02 -73.08
CA ASN A 293 3.00 -55.80 -72.45
C ASN A 293 2.34 -54.45 -72.87
N GLY A 294 1.11 -54.44 -73.37
CA GLY A 294 0.32 -53.24 -73.59
C GLY A 294 -0.28 -52.80 -72.27
N GLY A 295 0.35 -51.84 -71.60
CA GLY A 295 -0.07 -51.42 -70.25
C GLY A 295 -1.55 -51.08 -70.13
N CYS A 296 -2.10 -51.28 -68.93
CA CYS A 296 -3.49 -50.95 -68.61
C CYS A 296 -3.84 -49.50 -68.98
N GLU A 297 -4.87 -49.33 -69.81
CA GLU A 297 -5.50 -48.02 -69.97
C GLU A 297 -6.15 -47.62 -68.65
N ALA A 298 -5.97 -46.36 -68.25
CA ALA A 298 -6.50 -45.82 -67.00
C ALA A 298 -8.03 -45.82 -67.04
N THR A 299 -8.66 -46.88 -66.55
CA THR A 299 -10.10 -46.94 -66.38
C THR A 299 -10.56 -45.94 -65.31
N SER A 300 -11.83 -45.51 -65.38
CA SER A 300 -12.43 -44.60 -64.41
C SER A 300 -12.37 -45.14 -62.97
N ASN A 301 -12.32 -46.46 -62.81
CA ASN A 301 -12.23 -47.10 -61.49
C ASN A 301 -10.80 -47.03 -60.91
N LEU A 302 -9.77 -47.28 -61.73
CA LEU A 302 -8.37 -47.14 -61.32
C LEU A 302 -8.03 -45.71 -60.91
N THR A 303 -8.52 -44.73 -61.67
CA THR A 303 -8.36 -43.31 -61.33
C THR A 303 -9.07 -42.96 -60.03
N ALA A 304 -10.29 -43.45 -59.81
CA ALA A 304 -11.01 -43.22 -58.55
C ALA A 304 -10.32 -43.84 -57.33
N LEU A 305 -9.76 -45.05 -57.43
CA LEU A 305 -9.00 -45.70 -56.35
C LEU A 305 -7.74 -44.91 -56.00
N ARG A 306 -6.99 -44.48 -57.03
CA ARG A 306 -5.81 -43.63 -56.84
C ARG A 306 -6.15 -42.29 -56.20
N ASP A 307 -7.17 -41.59 -56.69
CA ASP A 307 -7.59 -40.30 -56.15
C ASP A 307 -8.07 -40.43 -54.68
N SER A 308 -8.75 -41.53 -54.35
CA SER A 308 -9.12 -41.87 -52.98
C SER A 308 -7.89 -42.08 -52.09
N GLY A 309 -6.90 -42.85 -52.55
CA GLY A 309 -5.63 -43.05 -51.84
C GLY A 309 -4.87 -41.73 -51.63
N ASP A 310 -4.74 -40.93 -52.69
CA ASP A 310 -4.04 -39.64 -52.68
C ASP A 310 -4.72 -38.64 -51.73
N SER A 311 -6.06 -38.58 -51.72
CA SER A 311 -6.82 -37.70 -50.82
C SER A 311 -6.68 -38.11 -49.34
N LYS A 312 -6.79 -39.41 -49.02
CA LYS A 312 -6.59 -39.93 -47.66
C LYS A 312 -5.17 -39.70 -47.16
N ARG A 313 -4.16 -39.92 -48.02
CA ARG A 313 -2.74 -39.69 -47.71
C ARG A 313 -2.47 -38.21 -47.48
N THR A 314 -3.02 -37.34 -48.33
CA THR A 314 -2.92 -35.88 -48.18
C THR A 314 -3.56 -35.44 -46.86
N PHE A 315 -4.75 -35.94 -46.55
CA PHE A 315 -5.42 -35.65 -45.28
C PHE A 315 -4.59 -36.12 -44.08
N GLY A 316 -3.98 -37.31 -44.15
CA GLY A 316 -3.07 -37.83 -43.14
C GLY A 316 -1.90 -36.88 -42.86
N TYR A 317 -1.20 -36.40 -43.89
CA TYR A 317 -0.10 -35.44 -43.72
C TYR A 317 -0.54 -34.10 -43.16
N VAL A 318 -1.69 -33.57 -43.59
CA VAL A 318 -2.26 -32.35 -43.01
C VAL A 318 -2.53 -32.54 -41.52
N MET A 319 -3.14 -33.68 -41.14
CA MET A 319 -3.43 -33.99 -39.74
C MET A 319 -2.16 -34.14 -38.90
N TYR A 320 -1.09 -34.75 -39.42
CA TYR A 320 0.20 -34.78 -38.73
C TYR A 320 0.81 -33.38 -38.56
N GLY A 321 0.69 -32.51 -39.56
CA GLY A 321 1.12 -31.11 -39.46
C GLY A 321 0.38 -30.35 -38.35
N VAL A 322 -0.95 -30.49 -38.30
CA VAL A 322 -1.80 -29.91 -37.24
C VAL A 322 -1.43 -30.49 -35.88
N ALA A 323 -1.23 -31.81 -35.79
CA ALA A 323 -0.84 -32.50 -34.56
C ALA A 323 0.50 -31.96 -34.01
N GLY A 324 1.52 -31.87 -34.87
CA GLY A 324 2.84 -31.34 -34.50
C GLY A 324 2.77 -29.89 -34.03
N ALA A 325 2.05 -29.03 -34.76
CA ALA A 325 1.86 -27.63 -34.39
C ALA A 325 1.13 -27.49 -33.04
N ALA A 326 0.09 -28.29 -32.80
CA ALA A 326 -0.67 -28.28 -31.55
C ALA A 326 0.18 -28.74 -30.35
N VAL A 327 0.98 -29.80 -30.51
CA VAL A 327 1.87 -30.29 -29.44
C VAL A 327 2.93 -29.24 -29.08
N VAL A 328 3.60 -28.65 -30.08
CA VAL A 328 4.60 -27.59 -29.86
C VAL A 328 3.95 -26.38 -29.19
N THR A 329 2.77 -25.95 -29.66
CA THR A 329 2.04 -24.83 -29.07
C THR A 329 1.66 -25.12 -27.62
N GLY A 330 1.14 -26.32 -27.33
CA GLY A 330 0.79 -26.71 -25.98
C GLY A 330 1.98 -26.78 -25.02
N ALA A 331 3.15 -27.22 -25.50
CA ALA A 331 4.39 -27.18 -24.73
C ALA A 331 4.85 -25.74 -24.43
N VAL A 332 4.79 -24.85 -25.43
CA VAL A 332 5.09 -23.42 -25.24
C VAL A 332 4.12 -22.79 -24.24
N LEU A 333 2.82 -23.07 -24.36
CA LEU A 333 1.81 -22.61 -23.39
C LEU A 333 2.10 -23.12 -21.99
N LEU A 334 2.52 -24.38 -21.82
CA LEU A 334 2.88 -24.94 -20.52
C LEU A 334 4.09 -24.23 -19.91
N TYR A 335 5.12 -23.96 -20.71
CA TYR A 335 6.30 -23.20 -20.28
C TYR A 335 5.94 -21.77 -19.86
N LEU A 336 5.13 -21.08 -20.66
CA LEU A 336 4.67 -19.72 -20.37
C LEU A 336 3.71 -19.65 -19.19
N ASN A 337 3.00 -20.75 -18.87
CA ASN A 337 2.09 -20.82 -17.72
C ASN A 337 2.79 -21.20 -16.40
N ARG A 338 4.13 -21.16 -16.35
CA ARG A 338 4.88 -21.37 -15.11
C ARG A 338 4.48 -20.35 -14.05
N SER A 339 4.39 -20.80 -12.79
CA SER A 339 4.10 -19.90 -11.67
C SER A 339 5.27 -18.92 -11.50
N THR A 340 4.96 -17.63 -11.51
CA THR A 340 5.92 -16.57 -11.22
C THR A 340 5.60 -16.01 -9.85
N ALA A 341 6.61 -15.99 -8.98
CA ALA A 341 6.52 -15.32 -7.69
C ALA A 341 6.47 -13.81 -7.91
N TYR A 342 5.51 -13.14 -7.29
CA TYR A 342 5.45 -11.68 -7.21
C TYR A 342 5.15 -11.30 -5.76
N GLN A 343 5.72 -10.18 -5.32
CA GLN A 343 5.49 -9.66 -3.98
C GLN A 343 4.30 -8.72 -3.99
N ILE A 344 3.38 -8.91 -3.06
CA ILE A 344 2.29 -7.97 -2.81
C ILE A 344 2.67 -7.01 -1.69
N SER A 345 2.07 -5.82 -1.71
CA SER A 345 2.25 -4.85 -0.63
C SER A 345 1.60 -5.34 0.68
N SER A 346 2.07 -4.84 1.82
CA SER A 346 1.45 -5.11 3.13
C SER A 346 -0.02 -4.69 3.16
N ASP A 347 -0.38 -3.62 2.47
CA ASP A 347 -1.75 -3.11 2.39
C ASP A 347 -2.66 -4.02 1.58
N GLU A 348 -2.15 -4.54 0.45
CA GLU A 348 -2.86 -5.53 -0.36
C GLU A 348 -3.07 -6.82 0.43
N TYR A 349 -2.04 -7.31 1.14
CA TYR A 349 -2.17 -8.47 2.01
C TYR A 349 -3.21 -8.24 3.13
N ARG A 350 -3.21 -7.05 3.75
CA ARG A 350 -4.18 -6.66 4.77
C ARG A 350 -5.62 -6.65 4.21
N ARG A 351 -5.81 -6.13 3.00
CA ARG A 351 -7.11 -6.16 2.30
C ARG A 351 -7.56 -7.59 1.99
N GLU A 352 -6.67 -8.45 1.48
CA GLU A 352 -6.97 -9.86 1.23
C GLU A 352 -7.40 -10.59 2.52
N GLN A 353 -6.73 -10.33 3.65
CA GLN A 353 -7.12 -10.91 4.94
C GLN A 353 -8.50 -10.45 5.39
N LEU A 354 -8.79 -9.15 5.29
CA LEU A 354 -10.10 -8.60 5.63
C LEU A 354 -11.20 -9.18 4.73
N GLU A 355 -10.95 -9.34 3.44
CA GLU A 355 -11.89 -10.00 2.53
C GLU A 355 -12.08 -11.48 2.86
N ARG A 356 -11.01 -12.20 3.18
CA ARG A 356 -11.09 -13.61 3.58
C ARG A 356 -11.88 -13.75 4.87
N ASP A 357 -11.67 -12.88 5.84
CA ASP A 357 -12.41 -12.89 7.11
C ASP A 357 -13.89 -12.54 6.90
N ARG A 358 -14.21 -11.59 6.02
CA ARG A 358 -15.61 -11.34 5.61
C ARG A 358 -16.25 -12.53 4.90
N ARG A 359 -15.49 -13.28 4.11
CA ARG A 359 -15.97 -14.49 3.39
C ARG A 359 -16.05 -15.74 4.27
N LYS A 360 -15.61 -15.72 5.53
CA LYS A 360 -15.79 -16.85 6.45
C LYS A 360 -17.27 -16.99 6.79
N VAL A 361 -17.97 -17.82 6.02
CA VAL A 361 -19.31 -18.29 6.35
C VAL A 361 -19.21 -19.14 7.61
N THR A 362 -19.82 -18.68 8.70
CA THR A 362 -19.86 -19.46 9.94
C THR A 362 -21.09 -20.36 9.89
N VAL A 363 -20.84 -21.67 9.94
CA VAL A 363 -21.89 -22.69 10.04
C VAL A 363 -22.00 -23.05 11.52
N THR A 364 -23.08 -22.61 12.17
CA THR A 364 -23.34 -22.98 13.57
C THR A 364 -24.34 -24.13 13.60
N PRO A 365 -23.97 -25.32 14.09
CA PRO A 365 -24.94 -26.40 14.27
C PRO A 365 -25.95 -26.02 15.36
N ILE A 366 -27.24 -26.23 15.08
CA ILE A 366 -28.33 -26.06 16.05
C ILE A 366 -28.85 -27.46 16.39
N VAL A 367 -28.74 -27.83 17.66
CA VAL A 367 -29.32 -29.07 18.20
C VAL A 367 -30.43 -28.68 19.17
N ALA A 368 -31.67 -28.98 18.81
CA ALA A 368 -32.85 -28.88 19.66
C ALA A 368 -33.44 -30.30 19.88
N PRO A 369 -34.20 -30.53 20.96
CA PRO A 369 -34.73 -31.86 21.31
C PRO A 369 -35.52 -32.57 20.20
N THR A 370 -36.03 -31.81 19.23
CA THR A 370 -36.83 -32.32 18.09
C THR A 370 -36.27 -31.96 16.71
N MET A 371 -35.15 -31.22 16.64
CA MET A 371 -34.58 -30.76 15.36
C MET A 371 -33.05 -30.70 15.41
N ALA A 372 -32.40 -31.26 14.40
CA ALA A 372 -31.00 -31.01 14.08
C ALA A 372 -30.94 -30.18 12.79
N GLY A 373 -30.29 -29.02 12.85
CA GLY A 373 -30.11 -28.14 11.71
C GLY A 373 -28.76 -27.44 11.74
N ALA A 374 -28.44 -26.72 10.67
CA ALA A 374 -27.29 -25.84 10.62
C ALA A 374 -27.77 -24.44 10.24
N MET A 375 -27.37 -23.43 11.01
CA MET A 375 -27.59 -22.04 10.64
C MET A 375 -26.36 -21.54 9.90
N LEU A 376 -26.56 -21.09 8.67
CA LEU A 376 -25.57 -20.36 7.90
C LEU A 376 -25.70 -18.89 8.26
N GLN A 377 -24.69 -18.33 8.92
CA GLN A 377 -24.61 -16.90 9.15
C GLN A 377 -23.48 -16.34 8.28
N SER A 378 -23.86 -15.59 7.25
CA SER A 378 -22.94 -14.79 6.44
C SER A 378 -23.01 -13.34 6.92
N SER A 379 -21.90 -12.81 7.43
CA SER A 379 -21.76 -11.37 7.63
C SER A 379 -21.49 -10.73 6.28
N PHE A 380 -22.49 -10.08 5.69
CA PHE A 380 -22.32 -9.26 4.49
C PHE A 380 -21.88 -7.84 4.83
#